data_AF-A0A498QKZ2-F1
#
_entry.id   AF-A0A498QKZ2-F1
#
_cell.length_a   1.000
_cell.length_b   1.000
_cell.length_c   1.000
_cell.angle_alpha   90.00
_cell.angle_beta   90.00
_cell.angle_gamma   90.00
#
_symmetry.space_group_name_H-M   'P 1'
#
loop_
_entity.id
_entity.type
_entity.pdbx_description
1 polymer ?
#
loop_
_entity_poly.entity_id
_entity_poly.type
_entity_poly.pdbx_seq_one_letter_code
_entity_poly.pdbx_strand_id
1 'polypeptide(L)'
;MWTLARVADVIETLTGVRYGQTQTWTLLRDRLRWSRQRPARRAVERDDEAIATWVKQDWPRIKKAPGAAAPGSSSKTKAGFPCSPR
;
A
#
# COMPACT_ATOMS: atom_id res chain seq x y z
N MET A 1 2.46 13.82 2.18
CA MET A 1 2.21 13.73 0.73
C MET A 1 3.26 14.55 0.01
N TRP A 2 3.90 14.03 -1.05
CA TRP A 2 4.94 14.74 -1.79
C TRP A 2 4.33 15.53 -2.95
N THR A 3 4.41 16.86 -2.88
CA THR A 3 4.02 17.78 -3.95
C THR A 3 5.26 18.29 -4.68
N LEU A 4 5.12 18.75 -5.93
CA LEU A 4 6.25 19.30 -6.69
C LEU A 4 6.92 20.49 -5.98
N ALA A 5 6.12 21.37 -5.36
CA ALA A 5 6.62 22.47 -4.55
C ALA A 5 7.50 21.97 -3.39
N ARG A 6 7.01 20.98 -2.63
CA ARG A 6 7.76 20.41 -1.51
C ARG A 6 9.06 19.72 -1.95
N VAL A 7 9.06 19.10 -3.14
CA VAL A 7 10.29 18.53 -3.70
C VAL A 7 11.27 19.62 -4.11
N ALA A 8 10.80 20.71 -4.71
CA ALA A 8 11.64 21.86 -5.06
C ALA A 8 12.29 22.48 -3.81
N ASP A 9 11.53 22.67 -2.73
CA ASP A 9 12.04 23.19 -1.46
C ASP A 9 13.14 22.27 -0.87
N VAL A 10 12.95 20.96 -0.94
CA VAL A 10 13.96 19.99 -0.48
C VAL A 10 15.23 20.05 -1.32
N ILE A 11 15.10 20.19 -2.65
CA ILE A 11 16.27 20.35 -3.52
C ILE A 11 17.00 21.65 -3.18
N GLU A 12 16.30 22.76 -3.03
CA GLU A 12 16.90 24.05 -2.64
C GLU A 12 17.60 23.95 -1.27
N THR A 13 16.98 23.29 -0.29
CA THR A 13 17.55 23.12 1.05
C THR A 13 18.83 22.27 1.05
N LEU A 14 18.86 21.20 0.24
CA LEU A 14 19.99 20.26 0.22
C LEU A 14 21.12 20.70 -0.71
N THR A 15 20.81 21.43 -1.77
CA THR A 15 21.78 21.75 -2.84
C THR A 15 22.06 23.25 -2.98
N GLY A 16 21.24 24.11 -2.37
CA GLY A 16 21.28 25.56 -2.58
C GLY A 16 20.74 26.03 -3.94
N VAL A 17 20.33 25.11 -4.82
CA VAL A 17 19.85 25.44 -6.17
C VAL A 17 18.32 25.52 -6.19
N ARG A 18 17.79 26.66 -6.65
CA ARG A 18 16.36 26.88 -6.77
C ARG A 18 15.84 26.45 -8.13
N TYR A 19 14.89 25.51 -8.13
CA TYR A 19 14.16 25.10 -9.32
C TYR A 19 12.70 25.55 -9.27
N GLY A 20 12.16 25.98 -10.41
CA GLY A 20 10.72 26.16 -10.59
C GLY A 20 10.01 24.80 -10.71
N GLN A 21 8.71 24.75 -10.39
CA GLN A 21 7.94 23.50 -10.39
C GLN A 21 8.00 22.70 -11.70
N THR A 22 7.99 23.39 -12.85
CA THR A 22 8.14 22.76 -14.18
C THR A 22 9.50 22.09 -14.34
N GLN A 23 10.58 22.78 -13.95
CA GLN A 23 11.94 22.25 -14.04
C GLN A 23 12.13 21.07 -13.09
N THR A 24 11.60 21.18 -11.87
CA THR A 24 11.57 20.08 -10.91
C THR A 24 10.88 18.87 -11.51
N TRP A 25 9.71 19.03 -12.14
CA TRP A 25 9.01 17.91 -12.77
C TRP A 25 9.82 17.26 -13.90
N THR A 26 10.41 18.05 -14.80
CA THR A 26 11.29 17.57 -15.88
C THR A 26 12.49 16.81 -15.30
N LEU A 27 13.14 17.32 -14.25
CA LEU A 27 14.26 16.64 -13.58
C LEU A 27 13.82 15.27 -13.04
N LEU A 28 12.71 15.24 -12.30
CA LEU A 28 12.21 14.00 -11.69
C LEU A 28 11.82 12.96 -12.74
N ARG A 29 11.09 13.35 -13.79
CA ARG A 29 10.60 12.40 -14.81
C ARG A 29 11.67 12.01 -15.82
N ASP A 30 12.42 12.99 -16.32
CA ASP A 30 13.26 12.81 -17.51
C ASP A 30 14.72 12.51 -17.18
N ARG A 31 15.19 12.84 -15.97
CA ARG A 31 16.55 12.49 -15.54
C ARG A 31 16.54 11.35 -14.53
N LEU A 32 15.67 11.44 -13.53
CA LEU A 32 15.60 10.47 -12.43
C LEU A 32 14.62 9.31 -12.69
N ARG A 33 13.86 9.37 -13.80
CA ARG A 33 12.83 8.36 -14.16
C ARG A 33 11.84 8.10 -13.02
N TRP A 34 11.58 9.12 -12.22
CA TRP A 34 10.75 8.98 -11.03
C TRP A 34 9.28 9.00 -11.40
N SER A 35 8.55 7.99 -10.92
CA SER A 35 7.10 7.90 -11.07
C SER A 35 6.38 8.49 -9.87
N ARG A 36 5.13 8.90 -10.07
CA ARG A 36 4.29 9.44 -9.00
C ARG A 36 4.08 8.37 -7.93
N GLN A 37 4.66 8.58 -6.74
CA GLN A 37 4.50 7.69 -5.61
C GLN A 37 3.10 7.89 -5.01
N ARG A 38 2.24 6.86 -5.12
CA ARG A 38 0.96 6.84 -4.41
C ARG A 38 1.25 6.46 -2.96
N PRO A 39 0.90 7.30 -1.97
CA PRO A 39 1.03 6.91 -0.57
C PRO A 39 0.28 5.60 -0.34
N ALA A 40 0.89 4.68 0.41
CA ALA A 40 0.20 3.46 0.83
C ALA A 40 -1.09 3.86 1.54
N ARG A 41 -2.21 3.27 1.14
CA ARG A 41 -3.50 3.51 1.78
C ARG A 41 -3.41 2.96 3.21
N ARG A 42 -3.39 3.85 4.20
CA ARG A 42 -3.47 3.49 5.62
C ARG A 42 -4.92 3.64 6.08
N ALA A 43 -5.42 2.66 6.82
CA ALA A 43 -6.70 2.77 7.51
C ALA A 43 -6.60 3.85 8.60
N VAL A 44 -7.69 4.58 8.83
CA VAL A 44 -7.73 5.64 9.86
C VAL A 44 -7.60 5.04 11.26
N GLU A 45 -8.16 3.86 11.47
CA GLU A 45 -8.12 3.09 12.73
C GLU A 45 -6.79 2.36 12.95
N ARG A 46 -5.79 2.55 12.07
CA ARG A 46 -4.53 1.81 12.14
C ARG A 46 -3.74 2.23 13.38
N ASP A 47 -3.57 1.29 14.31
CA ASP A 47 -2.67 1.39 15.44
C ASP A 47 -1.41 0.54 15.20
N ASP A 48 -0.27 1.20 14.97
CA ASP A 48 0.99 0.51 14.67
C ASP A 48 1.56 -0.25 15.90
N GLU A 49 1.23 0.16 17.14
CA GLU A 49 1.64 -0.53 18.37
C GLU A 49 0.83 -1.81 18.58
N ALA A 50 -0.50 -1.72 18.40
CA ALA A 50 -1.38 -2.89 18.42
C ALA A 50 -1.00 -3.91 17.33
N ILE A 51 -0.68 -3.43 16.13
CA ILE A 51 -0.20 -4.29 15.03
C ILE A 51 1.12 -4.96 15.40
N ALA A 52 2.09 -4.23 15.94
CA ALA A 52 3.38 -4.80 16.33
C ALA A 52 3.21 -5.90 17.39
N THR A 53 2.35 -5.66 18.38
CA THR A 53 2.02 -6.63 19.44
C THR A 53 1.36 -7.88 18.86
N TRP A 54 0.33 -7.71 18.01
CA TRP A 54 -0.38 -8.81 17.37
C TRP A 54 0.52 -9.66 16.47
N VAL A 55 1.39 -9.03 15.67
CA VAL A 55 2.36 -9.74 14.81
C VAL A 55 3.38 -10.53 15.65
N LYS A 56 3.75 -10.04 16.83
CA LYS A 56 4.72 -10.73 17.70
C LYS A 56 4.09 -11.89 18.46
N GLN A 57 2.87 -11.74 18.94
CA GLN A 57 2.26 -12.67 19.90
C GLN A 57 1.23 -13.59 19.26
N ASP A 58 0.26 -13.02 18.56
CA ASP A 58 -0.86 -13.78 18.00
C ASP A 58 -0.50 -14.47 16.69
N TRP A 59 0.28 -13.80 15.83
CA TRP A 59 0.62 -14.38 14.53
C TRP A 59 1.37 -15.72 14.62
N PRO A 60 2.38 -15.91 15.49
CA PRO A 60 3.00 -17.22 15.69
C PRO A 60 2.06 -18.25 16.33
N ARG A 61 1.19 -17.81 17.25
CA ARG A 61 0.18 -18.68 17.90
C ARG A 61 -0.83 -19.23 16.90
N ILE A 62 -1.33 -18.36 16.01
CA ILE A 62 -2.30 -18.72 14.96
C ILE A 62 -1.65 -19.62 13.91
N LYS A 63 -0.39 -19.33 13.52
CA LYS A 63 0.35 -20.20 12.59
C LYS A 63 0.66 -21.58 13.16
N LYS A 64 0.84 -21.70 14.47
CA LYS A 64 0.98 -22.99 15.18
C LYS A 64 -0.39 -23.65 15.42
N ALA A 65 -1.25 -23.69 14.41
CA ALA A 65 -2.50 -24.44 14.48
C ALA A 65 -2.24 -25.86 15.03
N PRO A 66 -3.14 -26.41 15.87
CA PRO A 66 -3.00 -27.79 16.32
C PRO A 66 -2.95 -28.69 15.09
N GLY A 67 -2.02 -29.64 15.06
CA GLY A 67 -1.83 -30.55 13.93
C GLY A 67 -3.17 -31.15 13.48
N ALA A 68 -3.42 -31.09 12.18
CA ALA A 68 -4.52 -31.77 11.50
C ALA A 68 -5.94 -31.48 12.04
N ALA A 69 -6.38 -30.23 11.99
CA ALA A 69 -7.83 -30.01 11.83
C ALA A 69 -8.20 -30.37 10.38
N ALA A 70 -9.10 -31.34 10.22
CA ALA A 70 -9.61 -31.79 8.93
C ALA A 70 -9.96 -30.60 8.01
N PRO A 71 -9.77 -30.71 6.69
CA PRO A 71 -10.09 -29.63 5.78
C PRO A 71 -11.52 -29.14 6.02
N GLY A 72 -11.68 -27.84 6.27
CA GLY A 72 -12.99 -27.22 6.36
C GLY A 72 -13.79 -27.52 5.10
N SER A 73 -15.06 -27.91 5.26
CA SER A 73 -15.93 -28.23 4.14
C SER A 73 -16.16 -26.97 3.29
N SER A 74 -15.64 -26.98 2.06
CA SER A 74 -15.92 -25.96 1.06
C SER A 74 -16.90 -26.51 0.04
N SER A 75 -18.19 -26.20 0.21
CA SER A 75 -19.21 -26.52 -0.79
C SER A 75 -19.08 -25.59 -1.99
N LYS A 76 -18.93 -26.13 -3.20
CA LYS A 76 -19.04 -25.36 -4.45
C LYS A 76 -20.47 -24.83 -4.57
N THR A 77 -20.65 -23.52 -4.46
CA THR A 77 -21.88 -22.87 -4.89
C THR A 77 -22.00 -23.07 -6.40
N LYS A 78 -23.08 -23.70 -6.87
CA LYS A 78 -23.37 -23.77 -8.30
C LYS A 78 -23.58 -22.35 -8.81
N ALA A 79 -22.91 -21.97 -9.90
CA ALA A 79 -23.23 -20.74 -10.61
C ALA A 79 -24.71 -20.83 -11.02
N GLY A 80 -25.51 -19.83 -10.63
CA GLY A 80 -26.92 -19.76 -11.01
C GLY A 80 -27.04 -19.81 -12.53
N PHE A 81 -27.91 -20.68 -13.03
CA PHE A 81 -28.26 -20.70 -14.45
C PHE A 81 -28.86 -19.34 -14.83
N PRO A 82 -28.52 -18.76 -16.00
CA PRO A 82 -29.25 -17.61 -16.49
C PRO A 82 -30.68 -18.05 -16.80
N CYS A 83 -31.65 -17.57 -16.02
CA CYS A 83 -33.05 -17.61 -16.42
C CYS A 83 -33.17 -16.81 -17.72
N SER A 84 -33.48 -17.48 -18.82
CA SER A 84 -33.87 -16.83 -20.07
C SER A 84 -35.26 -16.17 -19.91
N PRO A 85 -35.50 -15.01 -20.54
CA PRO A 85 -36.77 -14.30 -20.46
C PRO A 85 -37.83 -14.94 -21.38
N ARG A 86 -39.11 -14.69 -21.07
CA ARG A 86 -40.24 -14.88 -21.99
C ARG A 86 -40.83 -13.52 -22.34
#